data_AF-A0A1V6GKG5-F1
#
_entry.id   AF-A0A1V6GKG5-F1
#
_cell.length_a   1.000
_cell.length_b   1.000
_cell.length_c   1.000
_cell.angle_alpha   90.00
_cell.angle_beta   90.00
_cell.angle_gamma   90.00
#
_symmetry.space_group_name_H-M   'P 1'
#
loop_
_entity.id
_entity.type
_entity.pdbx_description
1 polymer ?
#
loop_
_entity_poly.entity_id
_entity_poly.type
_entity_poly.pdbx_seq_one_letter_code
_entity_poly.pdbx_strand_id
1 'polypeptide(L)'
;MGSAELSFKRSAAVIDGWIQRNFREEGGKVGGWAPLADSTIESRMRRRNKTGAIRILQDTGTLRMKWKHTWSKNHVAVVSAVEYGIFHETGTSKMPQRRILPTMEEIWPSIEKLFDEHIRRALKP
;
A
#
# COMPACT_ATOMS: atom_id res chain seq x y z
N MET A 1 -17.64 -16.56 -11.06
CA MET A 1 -17.07 -16.15 -9.75
C MET A 1 -18.22 -16.04 -8.78
N GLY A 2 -18.13 -16.70 -7.61
CA GLY A 2 -19.22 -16.64 -6.62
C GLY A 2 -19.37 -15.22 -6.06
N SER A 3 -20.58 -14.86 -5.62
CA SER A 3 -20.84 -13.51 -5.10
C SER A 3 -19.93 -13.15 -3.90
N ALA A 4 -19.62 -14.11 -3.02
CA ALA A 4 -18.69 -13.91 -1.90
C ALA A 4 -17.23 -13.73 -2.35
N GLU A 5 -16.78 -14.54 -3.31
CA GLU A 5 -15.45 -14.44 -3.91
C GLU A 5 -15.20 -13.06 -4.54
N LEU A 6 -16.24 -12.45 -5.12
CA LEU A 6 -16.20 -11.08 -5.62
C LEU A 6 -15.96 -10.05 -4.50
N SER A 7 -16.54 -10.23 -3.30
CA SER A 7 -16.34 -9.33 -2.15
C SER A 7 -14.91 -9.41 -1.61
N PHE A 8 -14.33 -10.61 -1.54
CA PHE A 8 -12.91 -10.78 -1.18
C PHE A 8 -11.97 -10.18 -2.23
N LYS A 9 -12.26 -10.39 -3.52
CA LYS A 9 -11.51 -9.74 -4.62
C LYS A 9 -11.56 -8.21 -4.51
N ARG A 10 -12.73 -7.64 -4.21
CA ARG A 10 -12.89 -6.18 -4.03
C ARG A 10 -12.15 -5.68 -2.80
N SER A 11 -12.10 -6.46 -1.73
CA SER A 11 -11.32 -6.14 -0.54
C SER A 11 -9.83 -6.03 -0.86
N ALA A 12 -9.29 -6.91 -1.71
CA ALA A 12 -7.91 -6.83 -2.18
C ALA A 12 -7.64 -5.49 -2.88
N ALA A 13 -8.54 -5.07 -3.77
CA ALA A 13 -8.43 -3.81 -4.50
C ALA A 13 -8.54 -2.58 -3.58
N VAL A 14 -9.33 -2.66 -2.51
CA VAL A 14 -9.43 -1.61 -1.48
C VAL A 14 -8.11 -1.46 -0.71
N ILE A 15 -7.56 -2.58 -0.24
CA ILE A 15 -6.27 -2.60 0.49
C ILE A 15 -5.15 -2.08 -0.42
N ASP A 16 -5.04 -2.60 -1.64
CA ASP A 16 -4.04 -2.15 -2.61
C ASP A 16 -4.21 -0.67 -2.95
N GLY A 17 -5.44 -0.23 -3.18
CA GLY A 17 -5.74 1.18 -3.42
C GLY A 17 -5.29 2.07 -2.25
N TRP A 18 -5.43 1.62 -1.01
CA TRP A 18 -4.90 2.34 0.16
C TRP A 18 -3.37 2.43 0.10
N ILE A 19 -2.68 1.30 -0.11
CA ILE A 19 -1.22 1.21 -0.22
C ILE A 19 -0.69 2.14 -1.33
N GLN A 20 -1.28 2.06 -2.53
CA GLN A 20 -0.86 2.85 -3.68
C GLN A 20 -1.04 4.36 -3.44
N ARG A 21 -2.12 4.76 -2.76
CA ARG A 21 -2.31 6.17 -2.36
C ARG A 21 -1.27 6.60 -1.34
N ASN A 22 -0.99 5.77 -0.34
CA ASN A 22 0.01 6.06 0.68
C ASN A 22 1.41 6.24 0.07
N PHE A 23 1.81 5.40 -0.90
CA PHE A 23 3.04 5.61 -1.67
C PHE A 23 3.02 6.94 -2.42
N ARG A 24 1.96 7.20 -3.19
CA ARG A 24 1.85 8.40 -4.03
C ARG A 24 1.91 9.69 -3.22
N GLU A 25 1.35 9.67 -2.02
CA GLU A 25 1.32 10.77 -1.05
C GLU A 25 2.53 10.77 -0.10
N GLU A 26 3.53 9.91 -0.34
CA GLU A 26 4.78 9.82 0.44
C GLU A 26 4.52 9.68 1.95
N GLY A 27 3.58 8.79 2.30
CA GLY A 27 3.17 8.55 3.68
C GLY A 27 1.99 9.39 4.14
N GLY A 28 1.32 10.14 3.26
CA GLY A 28 0.22 11.03 3.64
C GLY A 28 -0.93 10.36 4.40
N LYS A 29 -1.15 9.05 4.26
CA LYS A 29 -2.15 8.31 5.06
C LYS A 29 -1.74 8.09 6.52
N VAL A 30 -0.47 8.30 6.83
CA VAL A 30 0.14 7.99 8.12
C VAL A 30 0.88 9.20 8.73
N GLY A 31 0.57 10.41 8.27
CA GLY A 31 1.19 11.66 8.74
C GLY A 31 2.43 12.10 7.96
N GLY A 32 2.77 11.41 6.88
CA GLY A 32 3.96 11.66 6.06
C GLY A 32 5.14 10.80 6.47
N TRP A 33 5.93 10.36 5.50
CA TRP A 33 7.18 9.65 5.76
C TRP A 33 8.31 10.63 6.05
N ALA A 34 9.22 10.20 6.92
CA ALA A 34 10.42 10.97 7.23
C ALA A 34 11.22 11.29 5.94
N PRO A 35 11.71 12.54 5.79
CA PRO A 35 12.45 12.96 4.61
C PRO A 35 13.74 12.14 4.45
N LEU A 36 14.26 12.14 3.22
CA LEU A 36 15.59 11.59 2.98
C LEU A 36 16.65 12.57 3.50
N ALA A 37 17.78 12.05 3.97
CA ALA A 37 18.94 12.88 4.27
C ALA A 37 19.40 13.63 3.01
N ASP A 38 19.88 14.86 3.19
CA ASP A 38 20.32 15.73 2.08
C ASP A 38 21.40 15.06 1.22
N SER A 39 22.34 14.36 1.86
CA SER A 39 23.38 13.57 1.17
C SER A 39 22.79 12.48 0.26
N THR A 40 21.67 11.88 0.65
CA THR A 40 20.95 10.90 -0.17
C THR A 40 20.23 11.57 -1.33
N ILE A 41 19.64 12.75 -1.10
CA ILE A 41 18.98 13.55 -2.15
C ILE A 41 20.03 13.95 -3.20
N GLU A 42 21.13 14.58 -2.79
CA GLU A 42 22.22 14.98 -3.67
C GLU A 42 22.78 13.80 -4.48
N SER A 43 23.06 12.68 -3.81
CA SER A 43 23.58 11.48 -4.46
C SER A 43 22.63 10.97 -5.54
N ARG A 44 21.31 10.98 -5.28
CA ARG A 44 20.30 10.55 -6.25
C ARG A 44 20.14 11.53 -7.40
N MET A 45 20.15 12.83 -7.15
CA MET A 45 20.08 13.85 -8.19
C MET A 45 21.25 13.69 -9.17
N ARG A 46 22.48 13.57 -8.64
CA ARG A 46 23.70 13.36 -9.45
C ARG A 46 23.61 12.06 -10.26
N ARG A 47 23.31 10.92 -9.60
CA ARG A 47 23.29 9.59 -10.25
C ARG A 47 22.24 9.45 -11.35
N ARG A 48 21.13 10.18 -11.25
CA ARG A 48 20.00 10.05 -12.18
C ARG A 48 19.88 11.20 -13.16
N ASN A 49 20.81 12.16 -13.12
CA ASN A 49 20.72 13.42 -13.85
C ASN A 49 19.33 14.08 -13.69
N LYS A 50 18.79 14.02 -12.47
CA LYS A 50 17.39 14.40 -12.21
C LYS A 50 17.34 15.90 -11.88
N THR A 51 16.44 16.61 -12.54
CA THR A 51 16.24 18.06 -12.34
C THR A 51 15.06 18.39 -11.43
N GLY A 52 14.18 17.42 -11.14
CA GLY A 52 13.01 17.57 -10.27
C GLY A 52 13.16 16.86 -8.93
N ALA A 53 12.27 17.16 -7.98
CA ALA A 53 12.30 16.64 -6.61
C ALA A 53 12.47 15.10 -6.53
N ILE A 54 13.32 14.65 -5.61
CA ILE A 54 13.47 13.23 -5.25
C ILE A 54 12.20 12.77 -4.54
N ARG A 55 11.65 11.62 -4.96
CA ARG A 55 10.43 11.06 -4.36
C ARG A 55 10.74 9.79 -3.58
N ILE A 56 10.28 9.74 -2.34
CA ILE A 56 10.50 8.63 -1.42
C ILE A 56 9.80 7.38 -1.96
N LEU A 57 10.57 6.31 -2.20
CA LEU A 57 10.10 5.01 -2.70
C LEU A 57 9.35 5.04 -4.04
N GLN A 58 9.41 6.15 -4.77
CA GLN A 58 8.75 6.31 -6.07
C GLN A 58 9.75 6.54 -7.22
N ASP A 59 10.99 6.91 -6.92
CA ASP A 59 12.02 7.15 -7.93
C ASP A 59 12.27 5.95 -8.87
N THR A 60 12.32 4.71 -8.36
CA THR A 60 12.21 3.50 -9.21
C THR A 60 10.82 2.89 -9.19
N GLY A 61 10.05 3.17 -8.12
CA GLY A 61 8.77 2.53 -7.86
C GLY A 61 8.84 1.02 -7.63
N THR A 62 10.02 0.39 -7.49
CA THR A 62 10.14 -1.07 -7.43
C THR A 62 9.28 -1.68 -6.32
N LEU A 63 9.42 -1.18 -5.09
CA LEU A 63 8.60 -1.62 -3.96
C LEU A 63 7.10 -1.33 -4.19
N ARG A 64 6.77 -0.16 -4.71
CA ARG A 64 5.38 0.24 -5.03
C ARG A 64 4.72 -0.65 -6.09
N MET A 65 5.48 -1.16 -7.06
CA MET A 65 4.95 -1.96 -8.17
C MET A 65 4.89 -3.46 -7.84
N LYS A 66 5.59 -3.92 -6.82
CA LYS A 66 5.75 -5.34 -6.51
C LYS A 66 4.79 -5.79 -5.41
N TRP A 67 3.51 -5.43 -5.52
CA TRP A 67 2.44 -5.98 -4.67
C TRP A 67 1.72 -7.10 -5.41
N LYS A 68 1.49 -8.20 -4.71
CA LYS A 68 0.73 -9.35 -5.21
C LYS A 68 -0.55 -9.49 -4.41
N HIS A 69 -1.62 -9.87 -5.09
CA HIS A 69 -2.93 -10.08 -4.49
C HIS A 69 -3.34 -11.53 -4.68
N THR A 70 -3.84 -12.14 -3.61
CA THR A 70 -4.47 -13.46 -3.67
C THR A 70 -5.81 -13.39 -2.95
N TRP A 71 -6.81 -14.09 -3.46
CA TRP A 71 -8.13 -14.16 -2.84
C TRP A 71 -8.78 -15.51 -3.13
N SER A 72 -9.71 -15.88 -2.25
CA SER A 72 -10.56 -17.05 -2.36
C SER A 72 -11.99 -16.67 -1.95
N LYS A 73 -12.85 -17.66 -1.74
CA LYS A 73 -14.22 -17.48 -1.24
C LYS A 73 -14.27 -17.04 0.24
N ASN A 74 -13.16 -17.13 0.97
CA ASN A 74 -13.11 -16.91 2.42
C ASN A 74 -11.83 -16.19 2.91
N HIS A 75 -10.96 -15.76 2.00
CA HIS A 75 -9.68 -15.17 2.34
C HIS A 75 -9.24 -14.14 1.30
N VAL A 76 -8.51 -13.13 1.75
CA VAL A 76 -7.81 -12.16 0.92
C VAL A 76 -6.45 -11.86 1.52
N ALA A 77 -5.42 -11.77 0.68
CA ALA A 77 -4.10 -11.30 1.06
C ALA A 77 -3.53 -10.32 0.03
N VAL A 78 -2.85 -9.31 0.54
CA VAL A 78 -2.03 -8.36 -0.23
C VAL A 78 -0.63 -8.43 0.35
N VAL A 79 0.34 -8.86 -0.46
CA VAL A 79 1.70 -9.15 -0.01
C VAL A 79 2.72 -8.42 -0.88
N SER A 80 3.81 -7.97 -0.24
CA SER A 80 4.95 -7.45 -0.99
C SER A 80 5.75 -8.62 -1.58
N ALA A 81 6.15 -8.49 -2.84
CA ALA A 81 7.01 -9.45 -3.53
C ALA A 81 8.49 -9.07 -3.46
N VAL A 82 8.87 -8.10 -2.62
CA VAL A 82 10.26 -7.72 -2.36
C VAL A 82 10.57 -7.86 -0.88
N GLU A 83 11.66 -8.56 -0.56
CA GLU A 83 12.03 -8.90 0.82
C GLU A 83 12.29 -7.66 1.68
N TYR A 84 12.90 -6.62 1.10
CA TYR A 84 13.23 -5.39 1.84
C TYR A 84 12.01 -4.52 2.17
N GLY A 85 10.81 -4.87 1.71
CA GLY A 85 9.58 -4.13 2.04
C GLY A 85 9.33 -4.04 3.55
N ILE A 86 9.67 -5.10 4.29
CA ILE A 86 9.51 -5.13 5.75
C ILE A 86 10.35 -4.07 6.47
N PHE A 87 11.58 -3.80 5.99
CA PHE A 87 12.45 -2.80 6.60
C PHE A 87 11.91 -1.37 6.46
N HIS A 88 11.11 -1.12 5.43
CA HIS A 88 10.37 0.14 5.32
C HIS A 88 9.17 0.14 6.28
N GLU A 89 8.40 -0.95 6.33
CA GLU A 89 7.21 -1.06 7.18
C GLU A 89 7.54 -0.89 8.67
N THR A 90 8.60 -1.54 9.16
CA THR A 90 8.98 -1.56 10.58
C THR A 90 10.04 -0.53 10.93
N GLY A 91 10.80 -0.03 9.95
CA GLY A 91 12.03 0.71 10.20
C GLY A 91 13.18 -0.19 10.69
N THR A 92 14.36 0.41 10.79
CA THR A 92 15.59 -0.21 11.32
C THR A 92 16.44 0.86 12.02
N SER A 93 17.55 0.47 12.65
CA SER A 93 18.52 1.44 13.21
C SER A 93 19.12 2.40 12.17
N LYS A 94 19.09 2.06 10.88
CA LYS A 94 19.66 2.85 9.78
C LYS A 94 18.61 3.47 8.86
N MET A 95 17.33 3.19 9.10
CA MET A 95 16.25 3.57 8.21
C MET A 95 15.00 3.92 9.00
N PRO A 96 14.46 5.14 8.87
CA PRO A 96 13.23 5.49 9.55
C PRO A 96 12.08 4.64 9.01
N GLN A 97 11.14 4.34 9.89
CA GLN A 97 9.91 3.68 9.55
C GLN A 97 9.13 4.48 8.49
N ARG A 98 8.62 3.77 7.50
CA ARG A 98 7.73 4.25 6.45
C ARG A 98 6.56 3.29 6.41
N ARG A 99 5.61 3.44 7.33
CA ARG A 99 4.43 2.57 7.39
C ARG A 99 3.71 2.60 6.04
N ILE A 100 3.66 1.44 5.40
CA ILE A 100 3.13 1.19 4.06
C ILE A 100 1.76 0.50 4.16
N LEU A 101 1.57 -0.35 5.17
CA LEU A 101 0.33 -1.10 5.34
C LEU A 101 -0.69 -0.31 6.18
N PRO A 102 -2.00 -0.44 5.83
CA PRO A 102 -3.05 0.09 6.68
C PRO A 102 -3.16 -0.73 7.97
N THR A 103 -3.58 -0.08 9.04
CA THR A 103 -4.13 -0.74 10.22
C THR A 103 -5.54 -1.27 9.92
N MET A 104 -6.06 -2.13 10.79
CA MET A 104 -7.44 -2.60 10.69
C MET A 104 -8.43 -1.43 10.80
N GLU A 105 -8.21 -0.49 11.71
CA GLU A 105 -9.09 0.67 11.90
C GLU A 105 -9.20 1.54 10.65
N GLU A 106 -8.10 1.74 9.92
CA GLU A 106 -8.06 2.56 8.70
C GLU A 106 -8.77 1.90 7.51
N ILE A 107 -8.82 0.57 7.45
CA ILE A 107 -9.30 -0.16 6.28
C ILE A 107 -10.67 -0.81 6.50
N TRP A 108 -10.99 -1.18 7.74
CA TRP A 108 -12.19 -1.94 8.08
C TRP A 108 -13.48 -1.28 7.60
N PRO A 109 -13.71 0.04 7.77
CA PRO A 109 -14.95 0.66 7.28
C PRO A 109 -15.16 0.51 5.78
N SER A 110 -14.08 0.46 4.99
CA SER A 110 -14.17 0.24 3.55
C SER A 110 -14.47 -1.22 3.20
N ILE A 111 -13.94 -2.16 3.98
CA ILE A 111 -14.20 -3.60 3.81
C ILE A 111 -15.62 -3.93 4.24
N GLU A 112 -16.05 -3.48 5.41
CA GLU A 112 -17.39 -3.67 5.97
C GLU A 112 -18.46 -3.21 4.96
N LYS A 113 -18.31 -2.01 4.40
CA LYS A 113 -19.21 -1.50 3.36
C LYS A 113 -19.35 -2.45 2.15
N LEU A 114 -18.25 -3.08 1.71
CA LEU A 114 -18.30 -4.02 0.58
C LEU A 114 -19.13 -5.26 0.92
N PHE A 115 -18.99 -5.79 2.13
CA PHE A 115 -19.73 -6.96 2.58
C PHE A 115 -21.19 -6.63 2.86
N ASP A 116 -21.49 -5.47 3.44
CA ASP A 116 -22.86 -4.97 3.61
C ASP A 116 -23.60 -4.85 2.27
N GLU A 117 -22.96 -4.25 1.27
CA GLU A 117 -23.52 -4.15 -0.08
C GLU A 117 -23.75 -5.53 -0.71
N HIS A 118 -22.85 -6.48 -0.47
CA HIS A 118 -22.99 -7.84 -0.94
C HIS A 118 -24.19 -8.55 -0.28
N ILE A 119 -24.29 -8.49 1.06
CA ILE A 119 -25.40 -9.09 1.82
C ILE A 119 -26.73 -8.49 1.35
N ARG A 120 -26.83 -7.16 1.25
CA ARG A 120 -28.05 -6.47 0.78
C ARG A 120 -28.47 -6.93 -0.61
N ARG A 121 -27.51 -7.18 -1.53
CA ARG A 121 -27.83 -7.70 -2.88
C ARG A 121 -28.28 -9.14 -2.84
N ALA A 122 -27.68 -9.97 -1.98
CA ALA A 122 -28.03 -11.38 -1.84
C ALA A 122 -29.42 -11.58 -1.19
N LEU A 123 -29.84 -10.65 -0.34
CA LEU A 123 -31.13 -10.67 0.36
C LEU A 123 -32.24 -9.90 -0.35
N LYS A 124 -31.97 -9.29 -1.53
CA LYS A 124 -33.04 -8.67 -2.32
C LYS A 124 -33.96 -9.78 -2.86
N PRO A 125 -35.28 -9.69 -2.63
CA PRO A 125 -36.25 -10.64 -3.16
C PRO A 125 -36.30 -10.61 -4.69
#